data_AF-A0A0S6X0V9-F1
#
_entry.id   AF-A0A0S6X0V9-F1
#
_cell.length_a   1.000
_cell.length_b   1.000
_cell.length_c   1.000
_cell.angle_alpha   90.00
_cell.angle_beta   90.00
_cell.angle_gamma   90.00
#
_symmetry.space_group_name_H-M   'P 1'
#
loop_
_entity.id
_entity.type
_entity.pdbx_description
1 polymer ?
#
loop_
_entity_poly.entity_id
_entity_poly.type
_entity_poly.pdbx_seq_one_letter_code
_entity_poly.pdbx_strand_id
1 'polypeptide(L)'
;MAALALALALAGCKGDAPPAGEPSATASAGASDALVADPEAFVQNYVEDELGGDLGVVHVNSAKMDLDGDGTEEVLAYASGAMMCGTGGCNLLVLKPEGDSFRIVGDLSVVQLPVGVLDSTTNGWRDLAVSVSGGGMAAGIRRVPFDGTRYASNPTSDGMDEAAGMGTVLITPDDLNPPEGEDADAQP
;
A
#
# COMPACT_ATOMS: atom_id res chain seq x y z
N MET A 1 55.67 -27.36 49.78
CA MET A 1 55.43 -27.08 48.36
C MET A 1 55.84 -25.62 48.16
N ALA A 2 57.09 -25.37 47.76
CA ALA A 2 57.49 -25.14 46.37
C ALA A 2 56.72 -23.96 45.75
N ALA A 3 57.31 -22.92 45.17
CA ALA A 3 58.69 -22.49 45.03
C ALA A 3 58.61 -21.06 44.45
N LEU A 4 59.53 -20.18 44.86
CA LEU A 4 60.37 -19.38 43.96
C LEU A 4 59.65 -18.43 42.98
N ALA A 5 59.56 -17.15 43.33
CA ALA A 5 60.43 -16.07 42.84
C ALA A 5 60.13 -15.63 41.40
N LEU A 6 59.98 -14.33 41.18
CA LEU A 6 61.08 -13.48 40.69
C LEU A 6 60.51 -12.11 40.31
N ALA A 7 61.28 -11.09 40.66
CA ALA A 7 60.94 -9.69 40.56
C ALA A 7 61.44 -9.05 39.25
N LEU A 8 61.17 -7.74 39.14
CA LEU A 8 61.76 -6.72 38.25
C LEU A 8 61.26 -6.72 36.79
N ALA A 9 61.15 -5.60 36.06
CA ALA A 9 61.09 -4.16 36.30
C ALA A 9 61.08 -3.45 34.92
N LEU A 10 60.77 -2.15 34.92
CA LEU A 10 61.27 -1.07 34.03
C LEU A 10 60.61 -0.74 32.67
N ALA A 11 60.42 0.58 32.52
CA ALA A 11 60.53 1.45 31.32
C ALA A 11 59.47 1.27 30.21
N GLY A 12 58.80 2.29 29.65
CA GLY A 12 59.15 3.69 29.43
C GLY A 12 59.65 3.89 28.00
N CYS A 13 58.85 4.50 27.10
CA CYS A 13 59.32 5.19 25.89
C CYS A 13 58.23 6.08 25.26
N LYS A 14 58.69 7.20 24.68
CA LYS A 14 57.96 8.34 24.12
C LYS A 14 58.46 8.60 22.69
N GLY A 15 57.58 9.12 21.81
CA GLY A 15 57.89 9.75 20.52
C GLY A 15 57.36 8.96 19.31
N ASP A 16 57.14 9.50 18.10
CA ASP A 16 56.88 10.84 17.55
C ASP A 16 56.49 10.60 16.05
N ALA A 17 55.33 11.11 15.58
CA ALA A 17 54.89 11.43 14.19
C ALA A 17 55.17 10.49 12.95
N PRO A 18 54.83 10.86 11.68
CA PRO A 18 53.55 11.11 10.96
C PRO A 18 53.45 10.28 9.62
N PRO A 19 52.82 10.73 8.50
CA PRO A 19 51.40 10.92 8.16
C PRO A 19 50.90 9.90 7.09
N ALA A 20 49.58 9.73 6.95
CA ALA A 20 48.92 9.31 5.70
C ALA A 20 47.42 9.55 5.92
N GLY A 21 46.84 10.59 5.35
CA GLY A 21 46.43 10.58 3.96
C GLY A 21 44.92 10.36 3.96
N GLU A 22 44.17 11.45 3.88
CA GLU A 22 42.75 11.39 3.54
C GLU A 22 42.63 10.80 2.13
N PRO A 23 41.73 9.84 1.94
CA PRO A 23 40.85 9.92 0.79
C PRO A 23 39.44 10.26 1.27
N SER A 24 39.00 11.43 0.81
CA SER A 24 37.61 11.77 0.57
C SER A 24 36.86 10.58 -0.04
N ALA A 25 36.01 9.92 0.77
CA ALA A 25 34.99 9.01 0.28
C ALA A 25 33.76 9.83 -0.09
N THR A 26 33.61 10.10 -1.38
CA THR A 26 32.29 10.29 -2.00
C THR A 26 31.67 8.91 -2.25
N ALA A 27 30.33 8.87 -2.21
CA ALA A 27 29.37 7.80 -2.51
C ALA A 27 28.74 7.18 -1.24
N SER A 28 27.43 7.01 -1.13
CA SER A 28 26.39 6.97 -2.16
C SER A 28 25.03 7.38 -1.60
N ALA A 29 24.22 7.96 -2.48
CA ALA A 29 22.77 7.96 -2.41
C ALA A 29 22.20 6.54 -2.20
N GLY A 30 20.99 6.48 -1.66
CA GLY A 30 20.18 5.26 -1.58
C GLY A 30 19.53 5.03 -0.23
N ALA A 31 18.80 6.01 0.31
CA ALA A 31 17.75 5.70 1.27
C ALA A 31 16.53 5.28 0.44
N SER A 32 16.54 4.00 0.08
CA SER A 32 15.41 3.16 -0.33
C SER A 32 14.19 3.87 -0.91
N ASP A 33 14.37 4.49 -2.08
CA ASP A 33 13.38 4.32 -3.14
C ASP A 33 13.61 2.89 -3.67
N ALA A 34 13.33 1.90 -2.82
CA ALA A 34 13.05 0.57 -3.31
C ALA A 34 11.90 0.80 -4.28
N LEU A 35 12.11 0.45 -5.54
CA LEU A 35 11.08 0.54 -6.56
C LEU A 35 9.97 -0.42 -6.12
N VAL A 36 9.09 0.04 -5.23
CA VAL A 36 7.85 -0.65 -4.93
C VAL A 36 7.21 -0.85 -6.29
N ALA A 37 6.89 -2.10 -6.61
CA ALA A 37 6.30 -2.46 -7.88
C ALA A 37 5.20 -1.46 -8.29
N ASP A 38 5.02 -1.25 -9.59
CA ASP A 38 3.91 -0.44 -10.07
C ASP A 38 2.57 -1.06 -9.58
N PRO A 39 1.76 -0.35 -8.79
CA PRO A 39 0.56 -0.94 -8.18
C PRO A 39 -0.46 -1.35 -9.23
N GLU A 40 -0.54 -0.64 -10.34
CA GLU A 40 -1.48 -0.96 -11.42
C GLU A 40 -1.06 -2.25 -12.12
N ALA A 41 0.21 -2.40 -12.48
CA ALA A 41 0.75 -3.64 -13.02
C ALA A 41 0.63 -4.81 -12.03
N PHE A 42 0.87 -4.58 -10.73
CA PHE A 42 0.67 -5.61 -9.72
C PHE A 42 -0.78 -6.11 -9.70
N VAL A 43 -1.74 -5.19 -9.73
CA VAL A 43 -3.18 -5.53 -9.72
C VAL A 43 -3.59 -6.20 -11.03
N GLN A 44 -3.10 -5.74 -12.17
CA GLN A 44 -3.36 -6.38 -13.46
C GLN A 44 -2.93 -7.85 -13.45
N ASN A 45 -1.67 -8.12 -13.05
CA ASN A 45 -1.17 -9.49 -12.93
C ASN A 45 -1.99 -10.32 -11.92
N TYR A 46 -2.34 -9.74 -10.76
CA TYR A 46 -3.17 -10.42 -9.76
C TYR A 46 -4.55 -10.80 -10.33
N VAL A 47 -5.21 -9.89 -11.04
CA VAL A 47 -6.50 -10.13 -11.66
C VAL A 47 -6.40 -11.25 -12.70
N GLU A 48 -5.37 -11.24 -13.54
CA GLU A 48 -5.14 -12.26 -14.56
C GLU A 48 -4.87 -13.64 -13.95
N ASP A 49 -4.05 -13.71 -12.90
CA ASP A 49 -3.63 -14.97 -12.28
C ASP A 49 -4.71 -15.59 -11.38
N GLU A 50 -5.37 -14.78 -10.54
CA GLU A 50 -6.22 -15.27 -9.45
C GLU A 50 -7.72 -15.18 -9.76
N LEU A 51 -8.16 -14.17 -10.50
CA LEU A 51 -9.57 -14.04 -10.89
C LEU A 51 -9.84 -14.79 -12.21
N GLY A 52 -8.86 -14.79 -13.11
CA GLY A 52 -8.79 -15.67 -14.28
C GLY A 52 -9.91 -15.50 -15.31
N GLY A 53 -9.78 -16.21 -16.42
CA GLY A 53 -10.77 -16.19 -17.51
C GLY A 53 -10.62 -14.98 -18.45
N ASP A 54 -11.47 -14.95 -19.48
CA ASP A 54 -11.54 -13.81 -20.41
C ASP A 54 -12.34 -12.68 -19.75
N LEU A 55 -11.70 -11.92 -18.86
CA LEU A 55 -12.29 -10.77 -18.18
C LEU A 55 -12.35 -9.52 -19.08
N GLY A 56 -11.88 -9.63 -20.33
CA GLY A 56 -11.73 -8.51 -21.24
C GLY A 56 -10.72 -7.49 -20.73
N VAL A 57 -10.89 -6.23 -21.14
CA VAL A 57 -10.05 -5.12 -20.69
C VAL A 57 -10.38 -4.79 -19.24
N VAL A 58 -9.37 -4.85 -18.37
CA VAL A 58 -9.43 -4.44 -16.97
C VAL A 58 -8.71 -3.10 -16.83
N HIS A 59 -9.40 -2.12 -16.27
CA HIS A 59 -8.88 -0.82 -15.90
C HIS A 59 -8.64 -0.79 -14.40
N VAL A 60 -7.45 -0.33 -14.00
CA VAL A 60 -7.10 -0.12 -12.60
C VAL A 60 -7.01 1.37 -12.34
N ASN A 61 -7.71 1.83 -11.32
CA ASN A 61 -7.60 3.21 -10.82
C ASN A 61 -7.13 3.15 -9.39
N SER A 62 -6.10 3.92 -9.05
CA SER A 62 -5.47 3.82 -7.74
C SER A 62 -5.35 5.16 -7.03
N ALA A 63 -5.39 5.09 -5.70
CA ALA A 63 -5.13 6.22 -4.81
C ALA A 63 -4.31 5.74 -3.62
N LYS A 64 -3.51 6.65 -3.05
CA LYS A 64 -2.60 6.36 -1.94
C LYS A 64 -3.03 7.11 -0.68
N MET A 65 -2.87 6.46 0.46
CA MET A 65 -3.12 7.04 1.78
C MET A 65 -2.40 6.19 2.83
N ASP A 66 -1.80 6.83 3.83
CA ASP A 66 -1.31 6.15 5.03
C ASP A 66 -2.50 5.66 5.86
N LEU A 67 -2.82 4.36 5.75
CA LEU A 67 -3.96 3.76 6.42
C LEU A 67 -3.60 3.28 7.82
N ASP A 68 -2.35 2.89 8.08
CA ASP A 68 -1.94 2.33 9.37
C ASP A 68 -1.07 3.26 10.24
N GLY A 69 -0.74 4.43 9.70
CA GLY A 69 -0.01 5.47 10.41
C GLY A 69 1.50 5.21 10.52
N ASP A 70 2.05 4.27 9.75
CA ASP A 70 3.49 3.96 9.77
C ASP A 70 4.35 4.94 8.94
N GLY A 71 3.70 5.86 8.22
CA GLY A 71 4.33 6.85 7.36
C GLY A 71 4.60 6.38 5.94
N THR A 72 4.26 5.13 5.61
CA THR A 72 4.23 4.57 4.25
C THR A 72 2.80 4.53 3.78
N GLU A 73 2.52 5.04 2.57
CA GLU A 73 1.15 5.01 2.05
C GLU A 73 0.78 3.63 1.51
N GLU A 74 -0.38 3.13 1.92
CA GLU A 74 -1.05 2.02 1.26
C GLU A 74 -1.74 2.47 -0.01
N VAL A 75 -1.95 1.51 -0.92
CA VAL A 75 -2.64 1.74 -2.19
C VAL A 75 -4.03 1.12 -2.12
N LEU A 76 -5.05 1.93 -2.41
CA LEU A 76 -6.37 1.46 -2.78
C LEU A 76 -6.41 1.39 -4.30
N ALA A 77 -6.66 0.21 -4.85
CA ALA A 77 -6.71 -0.02 -6.29
C ALA A 77 -8.06 -0.61 -6.68
N TYR A 78 -8.86 0.19 -7.40
CA TYR A 78 -10.16 -0.20 -7.92
C TYR A 78 -9.98 -0.82 -9.31
N ALA A 79 -10.20 -2.14 -9.40
CA ALA A 79 -10.13 -2.89 -10.64
C ALA A 79 -11.53 -3.01 -11.24
N SER A 80 -11.69 -2.52 -12.46
CA SER A 80 -12.97 -2.47 -13.16
C SER A 80 -12.87 -3.05 -14.57
N GLY A 81 -13.88 -3.80 -14.99
CA GLY A 81 -13.94 -4.41 -16.31
C GLY A 81 -15.35 -4.95 -16.58
N ALA A 82 -15.79 -4.90 -17.83
CA ALA A 82 -17.16 -5.24 -18.20
C ALA A 82 -17.58 -6.67 -17.81
N MET A 83 -16.62 -7.60 -17.79
CA MET A 83 -16.87 -9.00 -17.45
C MET A 83 -16.59 -9.33 -15.96
N MET A 84 -15.92 -8.42 -15.25
CA MET A 84 -15.63 -8.55 -13.81
C MET A 84 -16.71 -7.88 -12.96
N CYS A 85 -17.16 -6.69 -13.37
CA CYS A 85 -18.09 -5.89 -12.59
C CYS A 85 -19.52 -6.40 -12.74
N GLY A 86 -20.22 -6.53 -11.62
CA GLY A 86 -21.65 -6.84 -11.58
C GLY A 86 -22.49 -5.62 -11.19
N THR A 87 -23.79 -5.85 -10.96
CA THR A 87 -24.65 -4.78 -10.39
C THR A 87 -24.19 -4.34 -8.99
N GLY A 88 -23.46 -5.20 -8.27
CA GLY A 88 -22.90 -4.94 -6.95
C GLY A 88 -21.70 -4.00 -6.95
N GLY A 89 -21.09 -3.77 -8.11
CA GLY A 89 -19.83 -3.03 -8.23
C GLY A 89 -18.70 -3.91 -8.75
N CYS A 90 -17.47 -3.45 -8.53
CA CYS A 90 -16.24 -4.12 -8.95
C CYS A 90 -15.34 -4.44 -7.76
N ASN A 91 -14.10 -4.86 -8.04
CA ASN A 91 -13.13 -5.20 -7.01
C ASN A 91 -12.35 -3.97 -6.53
N LEU A 92 -12.12 -3.89 -5.23
CA LEU A 92 -11.15 -2.98 -4.61
C LEU A 92 -10.09 -3.79 -3.88
N LEU A 93 -8.84 -3.63 -4.30
CA LEU A 93 -7.68 -4.14 -3.59
C LEU A 93 -7.12 -3.08 -2.66
N VAL A 94 -6.66 -3.52 -1.48
CA VAL A 94 -5.89 -2.70 -0.55
C VAL A 94 -4.51 -3.32 -0.41
N LEU A 95 -3.48 -2.58 -0.81
CA LEU A 95 -2.11 -3.05 -0.94
C LEU A 95 -1.22 -2.36 0.08
N LYS A 96 -0.53 -3.17 0.89
CA LYS A 96 0.55 -2.69 1.76
C LYS A 96 1.91 -2.89 1.09
N PRO A 97 2.71 -1.83 0.89
CA PRO A 97 4.09 -1.98 0.45
C PRO A 97 4.89 -2.90 1.39
N GLU A 98 5.59 -3.87 0.83
CA GLU A 98 6.45 -4.80 1.57
C GLU A 98 7.70 -5.14 0.74
N GLY A 99 8.82 -4.51 1.10
CA GLY A 99 10.06 -4.61 0.31
C GLY A 99 9.88 -4.02 -1.08
N ASP A 100 10.17 -4.82 -2.11
CA ASP A 100 10.06 -4.43 -3.53
C ASP A 100 8.69 -4.77 -4.15
N SER A 101 7.70 -5.17 -3.34
CA SER A 101 6.37 -5.62 -3.81
C SER A 101 5.26 -5.16 -2.86
N PHE A 102 4.07 -5.74 -3.02
CA PHE A 102 2.91 -5.51 -2.17
C PHE A 102 2.40 -6.78 -1.51
N ARG A 103 1.91 -6.61 -0.28
CA ARG A 103 1.04 -7.57 0.41
C ARG A 103 -0.40 -7.10 0.27
N ILE A 104 -1.28 -7.98 -0.21
CA ILE A 104 -2.72 -7.70 -0.26
C ILE A 104 -3.30 -7.79 1.15
N VAL A 105 -3.80 -6.67 1.66
CA VAL A 105 -4.48 -6.55 2.96
C VAL A 105 -5.98 -6.32 2.83
N GLY A 106 -6.50 -6.30 1.60
CA GLY A 106 -7.92 -6.28 1.29
C GLY A 106 -8.15 -6.65 -0.17
N ASP A 107 -9.19 -7.45 -0.43
CA ASP A 107 -9.73 -7.73 -1.76
C ASP A 107 -11.25 -7.83 -1.60
N LEU A 108 -11.94 -6.77 -2.01
CA LEU A 108 -13.36 -6.52 -1.78
C LEU A 108 -14.12 -6.62 -3.10
N SER A 109 -15.14 -7.48 -3.22
CA SER A 109 -15.80 -7.78 -4.51
C SER A 109 -17.12 -7.04 -4.79
N VAL A 110 -17.61 -6.20 -3.86
CA VAL A 110 -18.91 -5.50 -3.96
C VAL A 110 -18.71 -4.02 -3.66
N VAL A 111 -17.86 -3.36 -4.44
CA VAL A 111 -17.49 -1.96 -4.24
C VAL A 111 -18.05 -1.09 -5.35
N GLN A 112 -18.87 -0.12 -4.99
CA GLN A 112 -19.25 0.99 -5.86
C GLN A 112 -18.38 2.20 -5.56
N LEU A 113 -18.24 3.09 -6.54
CA LEU A 113 -17.60 4.39 -6.35
C LEU A 113 -18.61 5.44 -5.86
N PRO A 114 -18.19 6.43 -5.06
CA PRO A 114 -16.82 6.64 -4.61
C PRO A 114 -16.39 5.72 -3.46
N VAL A 115 -15.08 5.62 -3.29
CA VAL A 115 -14.40 4.99 -2.14
C VAL A 115 -13.69 6.08 -1.35
N GLY A 116 -13.82 6.02 -0.02
CA GLY A 116 -13.16 6.95 0.88
C GLY A 116 -12.58 6.28 2.11
N VAL A 117 -11.97 7.10 2.96
CA VAL A 117 -11.30 6.69 4.19
C VAL A 117 -11.81 7.57 5.34
N LEU A 118 -12.21 6.93 6.44
CA LEU A 118 -12.74 7.59 7.61
C LEU A 118 -11.62 8.07 8.55
N ASP A 119 -11.97 8.98 9.45
CA ASP A 119 -11.10 9.38 10.56
C ASP A 119 -11.07 8.32 11.68
N SER A 120 -12.05 7.42 11.71
CA SER A 120 -12.07 6.32 12.66
C SER A 120 -11.04 5.26 12.29
N THR A 121 -10.47 4.63 13.32
CA THR A 121 -9.49 3.56 13.17
C THR A 121 -9.92 2.32 13.95
N THR A 122 -9.70 1.13 13.39
CA THR A 122 -9.87 -0.15 14.06
C THR A 122 -8.59 -0.96 13.92
N ASN A 123 -8.12 -1.56 15.03
CA ASN A 123 -6.89 -2.36 15.05
C ASN A 123 -5.65 -1.63 14.47
N GLY A 124 -5.58 -0.31 14.66
CA GLY A 124 -4.46 0.52 14.20
C GLY A 124 -4.57 1.00 12.76
N TRP A 125 -5.61 0.60 12.02
CA TRP A 125 -5.81 0.98 10.62
C TRP A 125 -7.05 1.85 10.48
N ARG A 126 -7.03 2.83 9.57
CA ARG A 126 -8.18 3.67 9.21
C ARG A 126 -9.30 2.81 8.62
N ASP A 127 -10.53 3.06 9.02
CA ASP A 127 -11.67 2.35 8.44
C ASP A 127 -11.98 2.88 7.04
N LEU A 128 -12.35 2.00 6.11
CA LEU A 128 -12.78 2.41 4.78
C LEU A 128 -14.25 2.81 4.78
N ALA A 129 -14.60 3.78 3.94
CA ALA A 129 -15.96 4.09 3.57
C ALA A 129 -16.21 3.64 2.14
N VAL A 130 -17.06 2.63 1.98
CA VAL A 130 -17.32 1.98 0.68
C VAL A 130 -18.78 2.19 0.28
N SER A 131 -19.02 2.71 -0.92
CA SER A 131 -20.36 2.72 -1.49
C SER A 131 -20.77 1.29 -1.86
N VAL A 132 -22.00 0.91 -1.51
CA VAL A 132 -22.58 -0.39 -1.89
C VAL A 132 -23.97 -0.17 -2.48
N SER A 133 -24.31 -0.93 -3.51
CA SER A 133 -25.66 -0.98 -4.10
C SER A 133 -25.81 -2.23 -4.99
N GLY A 134 -26.94 -2.39 -5.67
CA GLY A 134 -27.16 -3.52 -6.60
C GLY A 134 -27.68 -4.78 -5.90
N GLY A 135 -27.85 -5.89 -6.63
CA GLY A 135 -28.23 -7.18 -6.02
C GLY A 135 -29.56 -7.22 -5.22
N GLY A 136 -30.40 -6.18 -5.32
CA GLY A 136 -31.64 -6.03 -4.56
C GLY A 136 -31.48 -5.41 -3.16
N MET A 137 -30.28 -4.99 -2.77
CA MET A 137 -30.06 -4.25 -1.52
C MET A 137 -30.26 -2.74 -1.70
N ALA A 138 -30.58 -2.05 -0.60
CA ALA A 138 -30.59 -0.60 -0.58
C ALA A 138 -29.17 -0.05 -0.75
N ALA A 139 -29.04 1.03 -1.53
CA ALA A 139 -27.78 1.74 -1.67
C ALA A 139 -27.41 2.41 -0.34
N GLY A 140 -26.11 2.44 -0.03
CA GLY A 140 -25.61 3.05 1.20
C GLY A 140 -24.09 3.09 1.25
N ILE A 141 -23.58 3.64 2.35
CA ILE A 141 -22.14 3.67 2.65
C ILE A 141 -21.89 2.68 3.77
N ARG A 142 -20.90 1.82 3.59
CA ARG A 142 -20.49 0.83 4.59
C ARG A 142 -19.14 1.23 5.16
N ARG A 143 -19.05 1.20 6.49
CA ARG A 143 -17.79 1.28 7.21
C ARG A 143 -17.18 -0.12 7.17
N VAL A 144 -15.98 -0.23 6.61
CA VAL A 144 -15.22 -1.48 6.56
C VAL A 144 -14.01 -1.36 7.50
N PRO A 145 -14.11 -1.85 8.73
CA PRO A 145 -12.99 -1.83 9.66
C PRO A 145 -11.95 -2.89 9.31
N PHE A 146 -10.70 -2.64 9.68
CA PHE A 146 -9.63 -3.64 9.60
C PHE A 146 -9.78 -4.66 10.74
N ASP A 147 -9.75 -5.96 10.44
CA ASP A 147 -9.97 -7.02 11.44
C ASP A 147 -8.72 -7.36 12.28
N GLY A 148 -7.59 -6.71 12.00
CA GLY A 148 -6.27 -6.98 12.58
C GLY A 148 -5.35 -7.76 11.64
N THR A 149 -5.88 -8.29 10.55
CA THR A 149 -5.13 -8.97 9.47
C THR A 149 -5.46 -8.41 8.10
N ARG A 150 -6.75 -8.14 7.81
CA ARG A 150 -7.24 -7.66 6.53
C ARG A 150 -8.54 -6.85 6.65
N TYR A 151 -8.90 -6.16 5.57
CA TYR A 151 -10.27 -5.69 5.35
C TYR A 151 -11.16 -6.85 4.88
N ALA A 152 -12.43 -6.80 5.29
CA ALA A 152 -13.41 -7.82 4.92
C ALA A 152 -13.65 -7.85 3.42
N SER A 153 -13.69 -9.04 2.81
CA SER A 153 -13.83 -9.19 1.35
C SER A 153 -15.20 -8.84 0.78
N ASN A 154 -16.20 -8.63 1.64
CA ASN A 154 -17.52 -8.20 1.21
C ASN A 154 -18.03 -7.11 2.15
N PRO A 155 -18.12 -5.84 1.70
CA PRO A 155 -18.59 -4.73 2.54
C PRO A 155 -20.08 -4.82 2.92
N THR A 156 -20.80 -5.83 2.43
CA THR A 156 -22.23 -6.07 2.71
C THR A 156 -22.47 -7.21 3.70
N SER A 157 -21.40 -7.88 4.17
CA SER A 157 -21.52 -8.94 5.17
C SER A 157 -21.86 -8.39 6.56
N ASP A 158 -22.27 -9.29 7.46
CA ASP A 158 -22.49 -8.95 8.87
C ASP A 158 -21.25 -8.28 9.49
N GLY A 159 -21.48 -7.31 10.37
CA GLY A 159 -20.42 -6.54 11.04
C GLY A 159 -19.91 -5.32 10.25
N MET A 160 -20.48 -5.04 9.07
CA MET A 160 -20.21 -3.81 8.30
C MET A 160 -21.31 -2.78 8.57
N ASP A 161 -21.09 -1.92 9.57
CA ASP A 161 -22.02 -0.87 9.95
C ASP A 161 -22.20 0.18 8.84
N GLU A 162 -23.31 0.91 8.86
CA GLU A 162 -23.46 2.08 7.99
C GLU A 162 -22.50 3.19 8.42
N ALA A 163 -21.83 3.80 7.42
CA ALA A 163 -21.08 5.03 7.64
C ALA A 163 -21.96 6.25 7.39
N ALA A 164 -21.78 7.30 8.20
CA ALA A 164 -22.51 8.56 8.01
C ALA A 164 -22.05 9.36 6.77
N GLY A 165 -20.90 9.04 6.20
CA GLY A 165 -20.31 9.72 5.06
C GLY A 165 -19.03 9.04 4.58
N MET A 166 -18.40 9.62 3.56
CA MET A 166 -17.19 9.06 2.92
C MET A 166 -15.88 9.39 3.62
N GLY A 167 -15.87 10.34 4.57
CA GLY A 167 -14.62 10.89 5.08
C GLY A 167 -13.81 11.54 3.95
N THR A 168 -12.54 11.19 3.85
CA THR A 168 -11.66 11.59 2.75
C THR A 168 -11.93 10.70 1.54
N VAL A 169 -12.51 11.26 0.48
CA VAL A 169 -12.76 10.54 -0.78
C VAL A 169 -11.44 10.38 -1.54
N LEU A 170 -11.14 9.16 -1.99
CA LEU A 170 -9.90 8.82 -2.68
C LEU A 170 -10.09 8.42 -4.13
N ILE A 171 -11.15 7.67 -4.44
CA ILE A 171 -11.47 7.22 -5.81
C ILE A 171 -12.92 7.55 -6.11
N THR A 172 -13.15 8.19 -7.24
CA THR A 172 -14.44 8.71 -7.71
C THR A 172 -14.83 8.11 -9.06
N PRO A 173 -16.12 8.14 -9.43
CA PRO A 173 -16.54 7.68 -10.76
C PRO A 173 -15.85 8.41 -11.92
N ASP A 174 -15.46 9.67 -11.72
CA ASP A 174 -14.80 10.48 -12.76
C ASP A 174 -13.38 9.99 -13.05
N ASP A 175 -12.71 9.36 -12.07
CA ASP A 175 -11.37 8.79 -12.25
C ASP A 175 -11.38 7.63 -13.25
N LEU A 176 -12.53 6.94 -13.43
CA LEU A 176 -12.65 5.83 -14.37
C LEU A 176 -12.63 6.26 -15.85
N ASN A 177 -12.89 7.53 -16.13
CA ASN A 177 -12.92 8.08 -17.49
C ASN A 177 -12.16 9.41 -17.49
N PRO A 178 -10.81 9.40 -17.50
CA PRO A 178 -10.06 10.64 -17.56
C PRO A 178 -10.49 11.43 -18.80
N PRO A 179 -10.61 12.77 -18.71
CA PRO A 179 -11.02 13.58 -19.85
C PRO A 179 -10.04 13.33 -21.01
N GLU A 180 -10.56 12.95 -22.17
CA GLU A 180 -9.78 12.81 -23.39
C GLU A 180 -9.09 14.16 -23.69
N GLY A 181 -7.82 14.31 -23.33
CA GLY A 181 -7.16 15.61 -23.48
C GLY A 181 -5.73 15.80 -22.97
N GLU A 182 -5.15 14.93 -22.14
CA GLU A 182 -3.79 15.16 -21.61
C GLU A 182 -2.64 14.48 -22.40
N ASP A 183 -2.95 13.68 -23.42
CA ASP A 183 -1.95 12.99 -24.27
C ASP A 183 -1.86 13.50 -25.73
N ALA A 184 -2.36 14.71 -26.04
CA ALA A 184 -2.31 15.24 -27.42
C ALA A 184 -1.07 16.10 -27.76
N ASP A 185 -0.23 16.48 -26.79
CA ASP A 185 0.86 17.46 -26.99
C ASP A 185 2.27 16.92 -26.69
N ALA A 186 2.53 15.65 -27.02
CA ALA A 186 3.88 15.12 -27.04
C ALA A 186 4.12 14.17 -28.21
N GLN A 187 4.30 14.73 -29.41
CA GLN A 187 5.05 14.08 -30.48
C GLN A 187 6.03 15.11 -31.08
N PRO A 188 7.36 14.88 -31.04
CA PRO A 188 8.31 15.65 -31.84
C PRO A 188 8.22 15.29 -33.34
#